data_AF-A0A7Z9L7H9-F1
#
_entry.id   AF-A0A7Z9L7H9-F1
#
_cell.length_a   1.000
_cell.length_b   1.000
_cell.length_c   1.000
_cell.angle_alpha   90.00
_cell.angle_beta   90.00
_cell.angle_gamma   90.00
#
_symmetry.space_group_name_H-M   'P 1'
#
loop_
_entity.id
_entity.type
_entity.pdbx_description
1 polymer ?
#
loop_
_entity_poly.entity_id
_entity_poly.type
_entity_poly.pdbx_seq_one_letter_code
_entity_poly.pdbx_strand_id
1 'polypeptide(L)'
;MADKRDYYEVLGVARDAADGDIASAYRKLAIKYHPDSNPEDEDAVARFKEAAEAYEVLGDQEKRTRYDQYGHAGVDGHGFQFGSVEDIFEAFGDIFGGGLFGDLFGRGRSRRHRRGADIRCQLTLDLEEAAEGVTKTVKFRRHELCETCEGSGNQPGSEPETCRRCGGNGQVVTSAGGFVRVQTTCPSCQGAGAITTDPCKTCHGQGRIGGNVEHEVPIPAGVDDGTRVRISGEGEPSLDGGPNGDCYCFIQVRPHQLFQRDGSDLLLQLPISYTQATLGTTLEVPTLNGPDELKIPSGTQSGTLFRLSRRGVPELQSGGRGDLIIRTYIEVPSKINREQKELLKQLAELEQAHVTPDRKSFLEKLRDQLLS
;
A
#
# COMPACT_ATOMS: atom_id res chain seq x y z
N MET A 1 -16.93 -50.44 -20.09
CA MET A 1 -16.73 -48.99 -19.99
C MET A 1 -18.01 -48.45 -19.38
N ALA A 2 -17.96 -47.91 -18.17
CA ALA A 2 -19.16 -47.40 -17.52
C ALA A 2 -19.64 -46.18 -18.33
N ASP A 3 -20.89 -46.22 -18.83
CA ASP A 3 -21.50 -45.05 -19.47
C ASP A 3 -21.50 -43.90 -18.46
N LYS A 4 -20.86 -42.78 -18.82
CA LYS A 4 -20.95 -41.53 -18.05
C LYS A 4 -22.43 -41.12 -17.98
N ARG A 5 -22.89 -40.68 -16.80
CA ARG A 5 -24.27 -40.23 -16.61
C ARG A 5 -24.51 -38.94 -17.40
N ASP A 6 -25.72 -38.80 -17.93
CA ASP A 6 -26.10 -37.61 -18.67
C ASP A 6 -26.07 -36.37 -17.76
N TYR A 7 -25.48 -35.26 -18.23
CA TYR A 7 -25.27 -34.07 -17.39
C TYR A 7 -26.58 -33.42 -16.93
N TYR A 8 -27.68 -33.56 -17.69
CA TYR A 8 -29.00 -33.08 -17.25
C TYR A 8 -29.54 -33.96 -16.11
N GLU A 9 -29.27 -35.28 -16.14
CA GLU A 9 -29.61 -36.19 -15.04
C GLU A 9 -28.74 -35.98 -13.80
N VAL A 10 -27.46 -35.64 -13.99
CA VAL A 10 -26.55 -35.29 -12.88
C VAL A 10 -27.06 -34.05 -12.15
N LEU A 11 -27.44 -33.01 -12.88
CA LEU A 11 -28.00 -31.78 -12.31
C LEU A 11 -29.47 -31.93 -11.90
N GLY A 12 -30.18 -32.96 -12.37
CA GLY A 12 -31.59 -33.20 -12.06
C GLY A 12 -32.54 -32.20 -12.73
N VAL A 13 -32.21 -31.78 -13.95
CA VAL A 13 -32.97 -30.81 -14.74
C VAL A 13 -33.43 -31.42 -16.07
N ALA A 14 -34.44 -30.83 -16.69
CA ALA A 14 -34.87 -31.24 -18.03
C ALA A 14 -33.90 -30.72 -19.11
N ARG A 15 -33.85 -31.38 -20.27
CA ARG A 15 -32.95 -30.97 -21.38
C ARG A 15 -33.22 -29.57 -21.92
N ASP A 16 -34.45 -29.11 -21.81
CA ASP A 16 -34.92 -27.77 -22.21
C ASP A 16 -34.83 -26.73 -21.07
N ALA A 17 -34.18 -27.07 -19.94
CA ALA A 17 -34.04 -26.16 -18.81
C ALA A 17 -33.35 -24.85 -19.21
N ALA A 18 -33.85 -23.74 -18.68
CA ALA A 18 -33.23 -22.43 -18.86
C ALA A 18 -31.92 -22.35 -18.07
N ASP A 19 -31.01 -21.46 -18.49
CA ASP A 19 -29.68 -21.31 -17.87
C ASP A 19 -29.77 -21.01 -16.37
N GLY A 20 -30.80 -20.25 -15.96
CA GLY A 20 -31.10 -19.97 -14.56
C GLY A 20 -31.45 -21.21 -13.73
N ASP A 21 -32.14 -22.18 -14.34
CA ASP A 21 -32.54 -23.44 -13.69
C ASP A 21 -31.34 -24.38 -13.55
N ILE A 22 -30.50 -24.46 -14.58
CA ILE A 22 -29.23 -25.22 -14.59
C ILE A 22 -28.30 -24.69 -13.49
N ALA A 23 -28.11 -23.37 -13.43
CA ALA A 23 -27.32 -22.74 -12.39
C ALA A 23 -27.92 -22.94 -10.99
N SER A 24 -29.25 -22.91 -10.87
CA SER A 24 -29.90 -23.17 -9.58
C SER A 24 -29.78 -24.61 -9.12
N ALA A 25 -29.79 -25.57 -10.05
CA ALA A 25 -29.68 -26.98 -9.74
C ALA A 25 -28.25 -27.33 -9.30
N TYR A 26 -27.25 -26.84 -10.03
CA TYR A 26 -25.84 -26.96 -9.63
C TYR A 26 -25.59 -26.41 -8.23
N ARG A 27 -26.10 -25.19 -7.91
CA ARG A 27 -25.92 -24.59 -6.58
C ARG A 27 -26.51 -25.44 -5.45
N LYS A 28 -27.65 -26.11 -5.68
CA LYS A 28 -28.24 -27.01 -4.69
C LYS A 28 -27.36 -28.24 -4.43
N LEU A 29 -26.78 -28.80 -5.49
CA LEU A 29 -25.89 -29.96 -5.39
C LEU A 29 -24.53 -29.59 -4.80
N ALA A 30 -23.97 -28.44 -5.17
CA ALA A 30 -22.70 -27.92 -4.65
C ALA A 30 -22.75 -27.68 -3.15
N ILE A 31 -23.87 -27.16 -2.62
CA ILE A 31 -24.07 -27.01 -1.16
C ILE A 31 -24.26 -28.37 -0.50
N LYS A 32 -25.07 -29.24 -1.09
CA LYS A 32 -25.40 -30.56 -0.54
C LYS A 32 -24.16 -31.46 -0.41
N TYR A 33 -23.27 -31.40 -1.40
CA TYR A 33 -22.08 -32.24 -1.49
C TYR A 33 -20.79 -31.46 -1.21
N HIS A 34 -20.88 -30.32 -0.53
CA HIS A 34 -19.70 -29.50 -0.22
C HIS A 34 -18.70 -30.28 0.65
N PRO A 35 -17.40 -30.31 0.33
CA PRO A 35 -16.36 -31.00 1.09
C PRO A 35 -16.30 -30.59 2.57
N ASP A 36 -16.37 -29.28 2.88
CA ASP A 36 -16.38 -28.81 4.29
C ASP A 36 -17.56 -29.35 5.11
N SER A 37 -18.71 -29.59 4.46
CA SER A 37 -19.89 -30.16 5.14
C SER A 37 -19.87 -31.69 5.14
N ASN A 38 -19.01 -32.32 4.33
CA ASN A 38 -18.89 -33.76 4.15
C ASN A 38 -17.41 -34.21 4.08
N PRO A 39 -16.58 -33.94 5.11
CA PRO A 39 -15.12 -34.04 5.01
C PRO A 39 -14.54 -35.46 4.89
N GLU A 40 -15.37 -36.50 5.07
CA GLU A 40 -14.94 -37.92 5.00
C GLU A 40 -15.85 -38.76 4.10
N ASP A 41 -16.71 -38.13 3.27
CA ASP A 41 -17.62 -38.83 2.36
C ASP A 41 -17.07 -38.78 0.92
N GLU A 42 -16.37 -39.84 0.52
CA GLU A 42 -15.81 -39.97 -0.83
C GLU A 42 -16.90 -39.96 -1.92
N ASP A 43 -18.11 -40.43 -1.62
CA ASP A 43 -19.25 -40.41 -2.56
C ASP A 43 -19.79 -38.98 -2.74
N ALA A 44 -19.79 -38.16 -1.68
CA ALA A 44 -20.14 -36.74 -1.78
C ALA A 44 -19.12 -35.99 -2.64
N VAL A 45 -17.83 -36.25 -2.44
CA VAL A 45 -16.76 -35.64 -3.27
C VAL A 45 -16.89 -36.06 -4.74
N ALA A 46 -17.17 -37.33 -5.01
CA ALA A 46 -17.40 -37.81 -6.37
C ALA A 46 -18.61 -37.14 -7.04
N ARG A 47 -19.73 -36.99 -6.31
CA ARG A 47 -20.93 -36.29 -6.81
C ARG A 47 -20.74 -34.80 -6.98
N PHE A 48 -19.91 -34.17 -6.14
CA PHE A 48 -19.56 -32.76 -6.28
C PHE A 48 -18.76 -32.52 -7.56
N LYS A 49 -17.76 -33.37 -7.84
CA LYS A 49 -16.98 -33.32 -9.08
C LYS A 49 -17.86 -33.55 -10.31
N GLU A 50 -18.75 -34.54 -10.26
CA GLU A 50 -19.70 -34.84 -11.34
C GLU A 50 -20.64 -33.66 -11.63
N ALA A 51 -21.16 -33.00 -10.58
CA ALA A 51 -22.02 -31.84 -10.71
C ALA A 51 -21.28 -30.60 -11.25
N ALA A 52 -20.01 -30.42 -10.88
CA ALA A 52 -19.17 -29.34 -11.39
C ALA A 52 -18.87 -29.52 -12.89
N GLU A 53 -18.51 -30.73 -13.31
CA GLU A 53 -18.31 -31.08 -14.72
C GLU A 53 -19.59 -30.85 -15.54
N ALA A 54 -20.74 -31.28 -15.01
CA ALA A 54 -22.03 -31.06 -15.64
C ALA A 54 -22.35 -29.57 -15.82
N TYR A 55 -22.04 -28.73 -14.82
CA TYR A 55 -22.27 -27.30 -14.89
C TYR A 55 -21.28 -26.57 -15.82
N GLU A 56 -20.02 -27.01 -15.90
CA GLU A 56 -19.05 -26.46 -16.85
C GLU A 56 -19.54 -26.61 -18.30
N VAL A 57 -20.16 -27.74 -18.61
CA VAL A 57 -20.67 -28.05 -19.95
C VAL A 57 -22.02 -27.40 -20.19
N LEU A 58 -22.98 -27.51 -19.26
CA LEU A 58 -24.34 -27.03 -19.45
C LEU A 58 -24.53 -25.53 -19.16
N GLY A 59 -23.63 -24.92 -18.39
CA GLY A 59 -23.65 -23.49 -18.07
C GLY A 59 -23.06 -22.59 -19.16
N ASP A 60 -22.29 -23.17 -20.10
CA ASP A 60 -21.76 -22.48 -21.27
C ASP A 60 -22.57 -22.84 -22.52
N GLN A 61 -23.11 -21.83 -23.20
CA GLN A 61 -24.03 -22.03 -24.33
C GLN A 61 -23.38 -22.79 -25.51
N GLU A 62 -22.08 -22.58 -25.75
CA GLU A 62 -21.34 -23.22 -26.84
C GLU A 62 -21.01 -24.68 -26.50
N LYS A 63 -20.61 -24.96 -25.26
CA LYS A 63 -20.38 -26.33 -24.76
C LYS A 63 -21.69 -27.12 -24.66
N ARG A 64 -22.78 -26.51 -24.17
CA ARG A 64 -24.11 -27.12 -24.11
C ARG A 64 -24.60 -27.53 -25.49
N THR A 65 -24.48 -26.63 -26.48
CA THR A 65 -24.87 -26.92 -27.87
C THR A 65 -24.09 -28.09 -28.45
N ARG A 66 -22.78 -28.18 -28.18
CA ARG A 66 -21.94 -29.32 -28.62
C ARG A 66 -22.33 -30.61 -27.92
N TYR A 67 -22.59 -30.56 -26.61
CA TYR A 67 -23.04 -31.70 -25.82
C TYR A 67 -24.40 -32.23 -26.31
N ASP A 68 -25.34 -31.33 -26.62
CA ASP A 68 -26.66 -31.72 -27.12
C ASP A 68 -26.59 -32.37 -28.52
N GLN A 69 -25.59 -32.03 -29.34
CA GLN A 69 -25.41 -32.57 -30.69
C GLN A 69 -24.61 -33.88 -30.73
N TYR A 70 -23.60 -34.03 -29.87
CA TYR A 70 -22.60 -35.11 -29.97
C TYR A 70 -22.43 -35.91 -28.67
N GLY A 71 -23.20 -35.61 -27.62
CA GLY A 71 -23.07 -36.22 -26.30
C GLY A 71 -21.71 -35.93 -25.65
N HIS A 72 -21.29 -36.80 -24.72
CA HIS A 72 -19.98 -36.66 -24.04
C HIS A 72 -18.79 -36.61 -25.00
N ALA A 73 -18.88 -37.27 -26.16
CA ALA A 73 -17.82 -37.26 -27.19
C ALA A 73 -17.61 -35.88 -27.84
N GLY A 74 -18.59 -34.98 -27.78
CA GLY A 74 -18.49 -33.61 -28.31
C GLY A 74 -17.77 -32.62 -27.38
N VAL A 75 -17.52 -33.02 -26.14
CA VAL A 75 -16.94 -32.19 -25.08
C VAL A 75 -15.72 -32.83 -24.41
N ASP A 76 -15.50 -34.15 -24.60
CA ASP A 76 -14.26 -34.84 -24.21
C ASP A 76 -13.07 -34.32 -25.04
N GLY A 77 -12.15 -33.59 -24.40
CA GLY A 77 -10.93 -33.02 -25.01
C GLY A 77 -10.83 -31.48 -24.95
N HIS A 78 -11.89 -30.79 -24.54
CA HIS A 78 -11.91 -29.33 -24.33
C HIS A 78 -12.40 -28.90 -22.94
N GLY A 79 -12.63 -29.84 -22.01
CA GLY A 79 -12.97 -29.56 -20.62
C GLY A 79 -11.73 -29.38 -19.75
N PHE A 80 -11.81 -28.45 -18.78
CA PHE A 80 -10.83 -28.41 -17.69
C PHE A 80 -10.96 -29.73 -16.91
N GLN A 81 -9.94 -30.60 -16.96
CA GLN A 81 -9.89 -31.73 -16.05
C GLN A 81 -9.52 -31.19 -14.67
N PHE A 82 -10.52 -31.03 -13.81
CA PHE A 82 -10.32 -30.65 -12.42
C PHE A 82 -9.59 -31.79 -11.68
N GLY A 83 -8.29 -31.60 -11.43
CA GLY A 83 -7.45 -32.58 -10.75
C GLY A 83 -7.71 -32.64 -9.24
N SER A 84 -8.02 -31.49 -8.65
CA SER A 84 -8.34 -31.34 -7.23
C SER A 84 -9.65 -30.60 -7.01
N VAL A 85 -10.16 -30.66 -5.79
CA VAL A 85 -11.39 -29.98 -5.36
C VAL A 85 -11.14 -28.47 -5.26
N GLU A 86 -9.92 -28.09 -4.89
CA GLU A 86 -9.41 -26.72 -4.83
C GLU A 86 -9.44 -26.05 -6.21
N ASP A 87 -9.07 -26.76 -7.28
CA ASP A 87 -9.13 -26.24 -8.67
C ASP A 87 -10.57 -25.90 -9.11
N ILE A 88 -11.56 -26.64 -8.61
CA ILE A 88 -12.99 -26.40 -8.88
C ILE A 88 -13.44 -25.11 -8.18
N PHE A 89 -13.00 -24.90 -6.94
CA PHE A 89 -13.34 -23.70 -6.19
C PHE A 89 -12.68 -22.44 -6.74
N GLU A 90 -11.48 -22.55 -7.29
CA GLU A 90 -10.81 -21.43 -7.96
C GLU A 90 -11.48 -21.09 -9.30
N ALA A 91 -11.84 -22.09 -10.11
CA ALA A 91 -12.49 -21.88 -11.41
C ALA A 91 -13.93 -21.36 -11.31
N PHE A 92 -14.66 -21.71 -10.25
CA PHE A 92 -16.05 -21.28 -10.04
C PHE A 92 -16.19 -20.24 -8.92
N GLY A 93 -15.08 -19.80 -8.31
CA GLY A 93 -15.06 -18.85 -7.19
C GLY A 93 -15.76 -17.53 -7.47
N ASP A 94 -15.76 -17.07 -8.73
CA ASP A 94 -16.49 -15.86 -9.16
C ASP A 94 -18.03 -16.07 -9.23
N ILE A 95 -18.50 -17.27 -9.53
CA ILE A 95 -19.94 -17.62 -9.53
C ILE A 95 -20.49 -17.78 -8.11
N PHE A 96 -19.64 -18.17 -7.16
CA PHE A 96 -19.98 -18.24 -5.74
C PHE A 96 -19.67 -16.95 -4.95
N GLY A 97 -18.77 -16.10 -5.47
CA GLY A 97 -18.22 -14.92 -4.80
C GLY A 97 -18.83 -13.56 -5.20
N GLY A 98 -19.63 -13.49 -6.27
CA GLY A 98 -20.12 -12.21 -6.76
C GLY A 98 -21.47 -12.27 -7.46
N GLY A 99 -22.53 -11.78 -6.81
CA GLY A 99 -23.54 -11.00 -7.53
C GLY A 99 -25.00 -11.46 -7.49
N LEU A 100 -25.36 -12.65 -6.98
CA LEU A 100 -26.78 -13.03 -6.92
C LEU A 100 -27.18 -13.94 -5.74
N PHE A 101 -26.22 -14.48 -4.99
CA PHE A 101 -26.50 -15.31 -3.81
C PHE A 101 -26.76 -14.51 -2.53
N GLY A 102 -26.46 -13.20 -2.53
CA GLY A 102 -26.61 -12.33 -1.36
C GLY A 102 -28.04 -11.89 -1.04
N ASP A 103 -28.95 -11.89 -2.03
CA ASP A 103 -30.28 -11.24 -1.87
C ASP A 103 -31.45 -12.21 -1.62
N LEU A 104 -31.31 -13.52 -1.87
CA LEU A 104 -32.44 -14.46 -1.75
C LEU A 104 -32.41 -15.37 -0.51
N PHE A 105 -31.23 -15.62 0.09
CA PHE A 105 -31.08 -16.50 1.27
C PHE A 105 -30.71 -15.77 2.57
N GLY A 106 -30.75 -14.44 2.60
CA GLY A 106 -30.47 -13.62 3.78
C GLY A 106 -31.65 -13.51 4.75
N ARG A 107 -32.12 -14.61 5.34
CA ARG A 107 -32.84 -14.53 6.62
C ARG A 107 -31.84 -14.06 7.67
N GLY A 108 -31.88 -12.75 7.94
CA GLY A 108 -30.95 -12.06 8.83
C GLY A 108 -29.79 -11.44 8.06
N ARG A 109 -29.99 -10.24 7.50
CA ARG A 109 -28.87 -9.32 7.31
C ARG A 109 -28.27 -9.07 8.70
N SER A 110 -27.26 -9.87 9.06
CA SER A 110 -26.32 -9.47 10.10
C SER A 110 -25.90 -8.06 9.72
N ARG A 111 -26.15 -7.10 10.61
CA ARG A 111 -25.67 -5.72 10.46
C ARG A 111 -24.20 -5.88 10.08
N ARG A 112 -23.79 -5.53 8.84
CA ARG A 112 -22.37 -5.45 8.54
C ARG A 112 -21.87 -4.32 9.41
N HIS A 113 -21.25 -4.69 10.52
CA HIS A 113 -20.70 -3.75 11.46
C HIS A 113 -19.65 -2.97 10.66
N ARG A 114 -19.86 -1.66 10.53
CA ARG A 114 -19.00 -0.85 9.68
C ARG A 114 -17.65 -0.75 10.35
N ARG A 115 -16.58 -0.83 9.57
CA ARG A 115 -15.26 -0.52 10.11
C ARG A 115 -15.19 0.96 10.48
N GLY A 116 -14.52 1.27 11.58
CA GLY A 116 -14.23 2.65 11.95
C GLY A 116 -13.37 3.36 10.90
N ALA A 117 -13.37 4.70 10.93
CA ALA A 117 -12.60 5.49 9.99
C ALA A 117 -11.09 5.39 10.26
N ASP A 118 -10.28 5.45 9.22
CA ASP A 118 -8.83 5.44 9.36
C ASP A 118 -8.33 6.81 9.86
N ILE A 119 -7.29 6.79 10.70
CA ILE A 119 -6.64 7.98 11.24
C ILE A 119 -5.30 8.19 10.54
N ARG A 120 -4.87 9.45 10.44
CA ARG A 120 -3.55 9.83 9.97
C ARG A 120 -2.73 10.39 11.12
N CYS A 121 -1.52 9.89 11.29
CA CYS A 121 -0.51 10.51 12.14
C CYS A 121 0.76 10.79 11.33
N GLN A 122 1.65 11.60 11.89
CA GLN A 122 2.89 12.00 11.26
C GLN A 122 4.03 11.76 12.23
N LEU A 123 5.11 11.17 11.72
CA LEU A 123 6.32 10.92 12.48
C LEU A 123 7.51 11.52 11.74
N THR A 124 8.19 12.43 12.43
CA THR A 124 9.40 13.05 11.90
C THR A 124 10.64 12.28 12.35
N LEU A 125 11.49 11.92 11.38
CA LEU A 125 12.76 11.23 11.59
C LEU A 125 13.92 12.09 11.11
N ASP A 126 15.07 11.95 11.75
CA ASP A 126 16.33 12.43 11.21
C ASP A 126 16.86 11.43 10.15
N LEU A 127 17.82 11.86 9.31
CA LEU A 127 18.29 11.05 8.18
C LEU A 127 19.00 9.78 8.65
N GLU A 128 19.74 9.88 9.76
CA GLU A 128 20.43 8.79 10.44
C GLU A 128 19.43 7.73 10.93
N GLU A 129 18.37 8.18 11.60
CA GLU A 129 17.30 7.30 12.09
C GLU A 129 16.57 6.59 10.95
N ALA A 130 16.31 7.32 9.86
CA ALA A 130 15.70 6.76 8.65
C ALA A 130 16.61 5.72 7.97
N ALA A 131 17.93 5.91 8.02
CA ALA A 131 18.89 5.00 7.41
C ALA A 131 19.15 3.74 8.24
N GLU A 132 19.20 3.85 9.56
CA GLU A 132 19.47 2.70 10.45
C GLU A 132 18.19 1.92 10.83
N GLY A 133 17.04 2.58 10.76
CA GLY A 133 15.78 2.06 11.30
C GLY A 133 15.70 2.27 12.81
N VAL A 134 14.51 2.58 13.30
CA VAL A 134 14.29 2.92 14.70
C VAL A 134 12.89 2.51 15.14
N THR A 135 12.74 2.10 16.39
CA THR A 135 11.43 1.99 17.03
C THR A 135 11.11 3.31 17.71
N LYS A 136 10.05 4.00 17.28
CA LYS A 136 9.60 5.25 17.91
C LYS A 136 8.17 5.15 18.42
N THR A 137 7.94 5.76 19.57
CA THR A 137 6.60 5.94 20.13
C THR A 137 5.91 7.11 19.44
N VAL A 138 4.82 6.85 18.74
CA VAL A 138 3.98 7.87 18.12
C VAL A 138 2.81 8.17 19.06
N LYS A 139 2.61 9.45 19.34
CA LYS A 139 1.45 9.93 20.11
C LYS A 139 0.45 10.55 19.16
N PHE A 140 -0.77 10.02 19.13
CA PHE A 140 -1.83 10.56 18.30
C PHE A 140 -3.16 10.59 19.06
N ARG A 141 -4.06 11.44 18.59
CA ARG A 141 -5.41 11.54 19.14
C ARG A 141 -6.32 10.61 18.37
N ARG A 142 -7.05 9.78 19.10
CA ARG A 142 -8.18 9.01 18.58
C ARG A 142 -9.34 9.10 19.55
N HIS A 143 -10.53 8.82 19.07
CA HIS A 143 -11.63 8.57 19.99
C HIS A 143 -11.55 7.16 20.55
N GLU A 144 -12.06 6.98 21.75
CA GLU A 144 -12.31 5.67 22.36
C GLU A 144 -13.80 5.56 22.65
N LEU A 145 -14.33 4.34 22.70
CA LEU A 145 -15.72 4.13 23.06
C LEU A 145 -15.95 4.68 24.46
N CYS A 146 -17.03 5.42 24.64
CA CYS A 146 -17.36 5.97 25.94
C CYS A 146 -17.66 4.81 26.90
N GLU A 147 -16.85 4.63 27.93
CA GLU A 147 -17.01 3.56 28.93
C GLU A 147 -18.39 3.60 29.61
N THR A 148 -18.97 4.80 29.78
CA THR A 148 -20.27 4.95 30.43
C THR A 148 -21.42 4.40 29.60
N CYS A 149 -21.41 4.58 28.28
CA CYS A 149 -22.52 4.18 27.41
C CYS A 149 -22.16 3.06 26.42
N GLU A 150 -20.94 2.55 26.46
CA GLU A 150 -20.40 1.51 25.58
C GLU A 150 -20.66 1.77 24.10
N GLY A 151 -20.51 3.03 23.65
CA GLY A 151 -20.77 3.39 22.24
C GLY A 151 -22.22 3.74 21.90
N SER A 152 -23.21 3.41 22.74
CA SER A 152 -24.63 3.63 22.43
C SER A 152 -25.06 5.10 22.36
N GLY A 153 -24.26 6.00 22.95
CA GLY A 153 -24.58 7.43 23.08
C GLY A 153 -25.70 7.74 24.07
N ASN A 154 -26.36 6.75 24.68
CA ASN A 154 -27.44 6.98 25.65
C ASN A 154 -26.94 6.88 27.10
N GLN A 155 -27.67 7.46 28.05
CA GLN A 155 -27.40 7.23 29.47
C GLN A 155 -27.55 5.72 29.81
N PRO A 156 -26.75 5.20 30.75
CA PRO A 156 -26.92 3.84 31.25
C PRO A 156 -28.35 3.59 31.69
N GLY A 157 -28.98 2.52 31.18
CA GLY A 157 -30.38 2.17 31.46
C GLY A 157 -31.41 2.83 30.55
N SER A 158 -30.99 3.71 29.63
CA SER A 158 -31.83 4.19 28.52
C SER A 158 -31.41 3.49 27.22
N GLU A 159 -32.39 2.95 26.49
CA GLU A 159 -32.15 2.29 25.21
C GLU A 159 -32.38 3.25 24.03
N PRO A 160 -31.54 3.18 22.99
CA PRO A 160 -31.76 3.96 21.78
C PRO A 160 -33.04 3.53 21.07
N GLU A 161 -33.88 4.50 20.68
CA GLU A 161 -35.08 4.21 19.91
C GLU A 161 -34.74 3.85 18.47
N THR A 162 -35.39 2.82 17.92
CA THR A 162 -35.19 2.46 16.51
C THR A 162 -35.65 3.60 15.60
N CYS A 163 -34.81 4.01 14.65
CA CYS A 163 -35.13 5.11 13.76
C CYS A 163 -36.34 4.77 12.89
N ARG A 164 -37.46 5.47 13.11
CA ARG A 164 -38.72 5.22 12.40
C ARG A 164 -38.63 5.43 10.88
N ARG A 165 -37.72 6.31 10.44
CA ARG A 165 -37.57 6.66 9.01
C ARG A 165 -36.92 5.55 8.18
N CYS A 166 -35.95 4.84 8.74
CA CYS A 166 -35.28 3.72 8.06
C CYS A 166 -35.63 2.36 8.64
N GLY A 167 -36.46 2.31 9.69
CA GLY A 167 -36.83 1.07 10.39
C GLY A 167 -35.62 0.33 10.96
N GLY A 168 -34.59 1.05 11.43
CA GLY A 168 -33.37 0.42 11.96
C GLY A 168 -32.27 0.15 10.93
N ASN A 169 -32.52 0.37 9.63
CA ASN A 169 -31.58 -0.01 8.58
C ASN A 169 -30.47 1.01 8.32
N GLY A 170 -30.53 2.20 8.91
CA GLY A 170 -29.54 3.28 8.72
C GLY A 170 -29.53 3.92 7.32
N GLN A 171 -30.27 3.36 6.35
CA GLN A 171 -30.34 3.83 4.97
C GLN A 171 -31.79 3.90 4.51
N VAL A 172 -32.07 4.79 3.56
CA VAL A 172 -33.37 4.95 2.92
C VAL A 172 -33.20 4.77 1.42
N VAL A 173 -34.10 4.01 0.80
CA VAL A 173 -34.08 3.80 -0.66
C VAL A 173 -34.97 4.86 -1.29
N THR A 174 -34.39 5.72 -2.13
CA THR A 174 -35.13 6.75 -2.87
C THR A 174 -35.16 6.38 -4.34
N SER A 175 -36.35 6.41 -4.94
CA SER A 175 -36.55 6.18 -6.37
C SER A 175 -36.28 7.49 -7.11
N ALA A 176 -35.14 7.58 -7.79
CA ALA A 176 -34.81 8.74 -8.62
C ALA A 176 -35.36 8.50 -10.03
N GLY A 177 -36.66 8.75 -10.22
CA GLY A 177 -37.33 8.72 -11.53
C GLY A 177 -37.18 7.41 -12.33
N GLY A 178 -38.13 6.50 -12.17
CA GLY A 178 -38.16 5.24 -12.95
C GLY A 178 -37.51 4.04 -12.22
N PHE A 179 -36.84 3.18 -12.97
CA PHE A 179 -36.31 1.87 -12.52
C PHE A 179 -35.04 1.95 -11.66
N VAL A 180 -34.46 3.14 -11.45
CA VAL A 180 -33.22 3.31 -10.67
C VAL A 180 -33.56 3.56 -9.19
N ARG A 181 -33.19 2.61 -8.33
CA ARG A 181 -33.25 2.73 -6.88
C ARG A 181 -31.89 3.18 -6.36
N VAL A 182 -31.83 4.35 -5.72
CA VAL A 182 -30.60 4.85 -5.09
C VAL A 182 -30.75 4.71 -3.58
N GLN A 183 -29.79 4.01 -2.97
CA GLN A 183 -29.70 3.86 -1.53
C GLN A 183 -28.87 4.99 -0.95
N THR A 184 -29.46 5.80 -0.07
CA THR A 184 -28.78 6.92 0.59
C THR A 184 -28.78 6.73 2.10
N THR A 185 -27.81 7.32 2.78
CA THR A 185 -27.75 7.32 4.25
C THR A 185 -28.99 8.01 4.82
N CYS A 186 -29.63 7.39 5.81
CA CYS A 186 -30.84 7.95 6.43
C CYS A 186 -30.49 9.29 7.10
N PRO A 187 -31.09 10.42 6.71
CA PRO A 187 -30.75 11.72 7.28
C PRO A 187 -31.21 11.88 8.74
N SER A 188 -32.18 11.07 9.20
CA SER A 188 -32.72 11.16 10.55
C SER A 188 -31.85 10.47 11.61
N CYS A 189 -31.10 9.44 11.26
CA CYS A 189 -30.16 8.76 12.17
C CYS A 189 -28.72 8.78 11.68
N GLN A 190 -28.43 9.48 10.57
CA GLN A 190 -27.12 9.61 9.94
C GLN A 190 -26.40 8.27 9.66
N GLY A 191 -27.15 7.18 9.52
CA GLY A 191 -26.59 5.85 9.30
C GLY A 191 -26.63 4.91 10.50
N ALA A 192 -26.84 5.40 11.72
CA ALA A 192 -26.78 4.60 12.95
C ALA A 192 -27.95 3.62 13.11
N GLY A 193 -29.06 3.83 12.40
CA GLY A 193 -30.26 2.99 12.52
C GLY A 193 -31.07 3.22 13.80
N ALA A 194 -30.50 3.87 14.81
CA ALA A 194 -31.17 4.24 16.05
C ALA A 194 -31.06 5.75 16.32
N ILE A 195 -31.89 6.25 17.22
CA ILE A 195 -31.96 7.65 17.66
C ILE A 195 -31.71 7.68 19.16
N THR A 196 -30.77 8.52 19.58
CA THR A 196 -30.47 8.80 20.99
C THR A 196 -31.63 9.56 21.61
N THR A 197 -32.26 8.99 22.64
CA THR A 197 -33.40 9.57 23.35
C THR A 197 -32.95 10.34 24.59
N ASP A 198 -32.05 9.75 25.37
CA ASP A 198 -31.44 10.37 26.54
C ASP A 198 -29.91 10.39 26.37
N PRO A 199 -29.32 11.51 25.93
CA PRO A 199 -27.91 11.57 25.61
C PRO A 199 -27.05 11.33 26.86
N CYS A 200 -26.04 10.47 26.71
CA CYS A 200 -25.06 10.20 27.75
C CYS A 200 -24.41 11.50 28.23
N LYS A 201 -24.33 11.70 29.54
CA LYS A 201 -23.73 12.93 30.13
C LYS A 201 -22.22 13.02 29.92
N THR A 202 -21.53 11.88 29.80
CA THR A 202 -20.06 11.81 29.65
C THR A 202 -19.62 12.17 28.24
N CYS A 203 -20.27 11.60 27.21
CA CYS A 203 -19.93 11.85 25.80
C CYS A 203 -20.92 12.78 25.08
N HIS A 204 -21.89 13.35 25.79
CA HIS A 204 -22.93 14.23 25.27
C HIS A 204 -23.67 13.66 24.04
N GLY A 205 -23.97 12.36 24.06
CA GLY A 205 -24.66 11.69 22.96
C GLY A 205 -23.78 11.19 21.82
N GLN A 206 -22.45 11.40 21.87
CA GLN A 206 -21.54 11.05 20.77
C GLN A 206 -21.12 9.57 20.74
N GLY A 207 -21.32 8.83 21.84
CA GLY A 207 -20.90 7.42 21.97
C GLY A 207 -19.39 7.21 22.14
N ARG A 208 -18.58 8.25 21.95
CA ARG A 208 -17.12 8.20 21.98
C ARG A 208 -16.53 9.41 22.69
N ILE A 209 -15.33 9.26 23.23
CA ILE A 209 -14.58 10.29 23.95
C ILE A 209 -13.18 10.44 23.35
N GLY A 210 -12.65 11.66 23.26
CA GLY A 210 -11.31 11.88 22.74
C GLY A 210 -10.24 11.45 23.74
N GLY A 211 -9.28 10.65 23.29
CA GLY A 211 -8.11 10.20 24.06
C GLY A 211 -6.81 10.49 23.33
N ASN A 212 -5.70 10.55 24.08
CA ASN A 212 -4.35 10.47 23.51
C ASN A 212 -3.88 9.03 23.67
N VAL A 213 -3.42 8.43 22.58
CA VAL A 213 -2.88 7.07 22.57
C VAL A 213 -1.42 7.13 22.13
N GLU A 214 -0.60 6.31 22.78
CA GLU A 214 0.80 6.14 22.47
C GLU A 214 0.99 4.72 21.93
N HIS A 215 1.63 4.60 20.77
CA HIS A 215 1.91 3.31 20.17
C HIS A 215 3.36 3.27 19.69
N GLU A 216 4.07 2.19 19.99
CA GLU A 216 5.41 1.95 19.46
C GLU A 216 5.32 1.42 18.04
N VAL A 217 6.00 2.09 17.12
CA VAL A 217 6.01 1.74 15.70
C VAL A 217 7.44 1.39 15.30
N PRO A 218 7.71 0.14 14.91
CA PRO A 218 8.99 -0.24 14.35
C PRO A 218 9.10 0.31 12.93
N ILE A 219 10.13 1.09 12.67
CA ILE A 219 10.40 1.68 11.37
C ILE A 219 11.58 0.95 10.75
N PRO A 220 11.40 0.32 9.56
CA PRO A 220 12.49 -0.39 8.91
C PRO A 220 13.61 0.56 8.48
N ALA A 221 14.82 0.02 8.39
CA ALA A 221 15.96 0.75 7.84
C ALA A 221 15.71 1.12 6.36
N GLY A 222 16.10 2.31 5.97
CA GLY A 222 16.03 2.77 4.58
C GLY A 222 14.73 3.48 4.18
N VAL A 223 13.83 3.76 5.12
CA VAL A 223 12.57 4.48 4.86
C VAL A 223 12.80 5.83 4.20
N ASP A 224 12.03 6.11 3.15
CA ASP A 224 12.10 7.38 2.42
C ASP A 224 11.03 8.37 2.91
N ASP A 225 11.17 9.63 2.55
CA ASP A 225 10.18 10.67 2.84
C ASP A 225 8.83 10.32 2.19
N GLY A 226 7.74 10.47 2.95
CA GLY A 226 6.39 10.12 2.51
C GLY A 226 6.05 8.63 2.59
N THR A 227 6.96 7.78 3.09
CA THR A 227 6.67 6.37 3.39
C THR A 227 5.53 6.26 4.40
N ARG A 228 4.65 5.28 4.20
CA ARG A 228 3.44 5.07 5.01
C ARG A 228 3.56 3.76 5.80
N VAL A 229 3.47 3.83 7.11
CA VAL A 229 3.42 2.67 8.00
C VAL A 229 2.01 2.50 8.53
N ARG A 230 1.44 1.31 8.39
CA ARG A 230 0.07 0.99 8.83
C ARG A 230 0.11 0.37 10.22
N ILE A 231 -0.57 1.01 11.17
CA ILE A 231 -0.78 0.50 12.52
C ILE A 231 -2.22 -0.03 12.58
N SER A 232 -2.36 -1.35 12.62
CA SER A 232 -3.65 -2.01 12.43
C SER A 232 -4.56 -1.85 13.65
N GLY A 233 -5.83 -1.49 13.46
CA GLY A 233 -6.82 -1.36 14.54
C GLY A 233 -6.69 -0.11 15.41
N GLU A 234 -5.74 0.77 15.08
CA GLU A 234 -5.45 1.99 15.84
C GLU A 234 -6.16 3.25 15.30
N GLY A 235 -7.10 3.08 14.37
CA GLY A 235 -7.94 4.15 13.85
C GLY A 235 -9.13 4.48 14.75
N GLU A 236 -10.16 5.11 14.19
CA GLU A 236 -11.38 5.45 14.92
C GLU A 236 -12.17 4.19 15.31
N PRO A 237 -12.84 4.18 16.47
CA PRO A 237 -13.70 3.09 16.87
C PRO A 237 -14.97 3.06 16.02
N SER A 238 -15.47 1.85 15.75
CA SER A 238 -16.78 1.70 15.13
C SER A 238 -17.89 1.83 16.17
N LEU A 239 -18.79 2.79 16.00
CA LEU A 239 -20.02 2.89 16.79
C LEU A 239 -21.01 1.75 16.52
N ASP A 240 -20.94 1.14 15.34
CA ASP A 240 -21.79 0.00 14.96
C ASP A 240 -21.26 -1.34 15.49
N GLY A 241 -20.28 -1.34 16.42
CA GLY A 241 -19.63 -2.54 17.00
C GLY A 241 -18.66 -3.29 16.08
N GLY A 242 -18.25 -2.67 14.97
CA GLY A 242 -17.29 -3.23 14.01
C GLY A 242 -15.85 -3.08 14.47
N PRO A 243 -14.89 -3.59 13.70
CA PRO A 243 -13.48 -3.36 13.99
C PRO A 243 -13.15 -1.86 13.85
N ASN A 244 -12.13 -1.42 14.59
CA ASN A 244 -11.58 -0.09 14.45
C ASN A 244 -11.00 0.13 13.04
N GLY A 245 -10.87 1.39 12.64
CA GLY A 245 -10.03 1.76 11.50
C GLY A 245 -8.55 1.46 11.76
N ASP A 246 -7.68 1.75 10.80
CA ASP A 246 -6.24 1.74 10.99
C ASP A 246 -5.69 3.16 11.19
N CYS A 247 -4.51 3.25 11.80
CA CYS A 247 -3.74 4.48 11.82
C CYS A 247 -2.62 4.41 10.79
N TYR A 248 -2.60 5.33 9.83
CA TYR A 248 -1.53 5.47 8.85
C TYR A 248 -0.53 6.53 9.33
N CYS A 249 0.66 6.08 9.68
CA CYS A 249 1.78 6.91 10.07
C CYS A 249 2.57 7.33 8.82
N PHE A 250 2.58 8.62 8.54
CA PHE A 250 3.36 9.20 7.45
C PHE A 250 4.72 9.62 7.99
N ILE A 251 5.77 9.02 7.44
CA ILE A 251 7.15 9.34 7.79
C ILE A 251 7.53 10.60 7.03
N GLN A 252 8.10 11.56 7.77
CA GLN A 252 8.74 12.73 7.22
C GLN A 252 10.20 12.74 7.64
N VAL A 253 11.12 12.74 6.67
CA VAL A 253 12.56 12.82 6.95
C VAL A 253 12.98 14.28 6.96
N ARG A 254 13.64 14.73 8.03
CA ARG A 254 14.14 16.11 8.09
C ARG A 254 15.24 16.33 7.06
N PRO A 255 15.26 17.49 6.39
CA PRO A 255 16.40 17.88 5.56
C PRO A 255 17.68 17.89 6.41
N HIS A 256 18.70 17.16 5.96
CA HIS A 256 20.00 17.13 6.63
C HIS A 256 20.88 18.30 6.16
N GLN A 257 21.74 18.82 7.03
CA GLN A 257 22.56 20.01 6.72
C GLN A 257 23.69 19.71 5.73
N LEU A 258 24.24 18.50 5.77
CA LEU A 258 25.39 18.09 4.95
C LEU A 258 25.00 17.18 3.79
N PHE A 259 23.92 16.42 3.93
CA PHE A 259 23.59 15.33 3.03
C PHE A 259 22.26 15.63 2.34
N GLN A 260 22.24 15.42 1.05
CA GLN A 260 21.01 15.37 0.27
C GLN A 260 20.80 13.94 -0.20
N ARG A 261 19.66 13.34 0.15
CA ARG A 261 19.31 11.99 -0.30
C ARG A 261 18.78 12.03 -1.73
N ASP A 262 19.27 11.11 -2.56
CA ASP A 262 18.78 10.85 -3.91
C ASP A 262 18.55 9.33 -4.06
N GLY A 263 17.31 8.89 -3.85
CA GLY A 263 16.98 7.48 -3.75
C GLY A 263 17.71 6.79 -2.58
N SER A 264 18.63 5.88 -2.90
CA SER A 264 19.47 5.19 -1.91
C SER A 264 20.84 5.86 -1.74
N ASP A 265 21.21 6.74 -2.66
CA ASP A 265 22.49 7.43 -2.65
C ASP A 265 22.40 8.72 -1.82
N LEU A 266 23.55 9.14 -1.32
CA LEU A 266 23.71 10.41 -0.60
C LEU A 266 24.64 11.32 -1.37
N LEU A 267 24.26 12.59 -1.46
CA LEU A 267 25.04 13.65 -2.08
C LEU A 267 25.61 14.54 -0.98
N LEU A 268 26.94 14.67 -0.96
CA LEU A 268 27.67 15.58 -0.09
C LEU A 268 28.45 16.59 -0.92
N GLN A 269 28.36 17.87 -0.58
CA GLN A 269 29.22 18.90 -1.14
C GLN A 269 30.42 19.13 -0.22
N LEU A 270 31.62 18.81 -0.70
CA LEU A 270 32.85 18.90 0.08
C LEU A 270 33.69 20.10 -0.39
N PRO A 271 33.83 21.17 0.42
CA PRO A 271 34.78 22.24 0.14
C PRO A 271 36.21 21.70 0.27
N ILE A 272 37.05 22.01 -0.73
CA ILE A 272 38.48 21.73 -0.69
C ILE A 272 39.27 22.98 -1.05
N SER A 273 40.45 23.14 -0.47
CA SER A 273 41.33 24.25 -0.81
C SER A 273 42.00 24.04 -2.18
N TYR A 274 42.43 25.13 -2.82
CA TYR A 274 43.22 25.05 -4.05
C TYR A 274 44.50 24.21 -3.89
N THR A 275 45.16 24.32 -2.73
CA THR A 275 46.38 23.54 -2.45
C THR A 275 46.09 22.05 -2.30
N GLN A 276 44.98 21.68 -1.66
CA GLN A 276 44.54 20.28 -1.54
C GLN A 276 44.20 19.69 -2.92
N ALA A 277 43.49 20.44 -3.76
CA ALA A 277 43.13 20.02 -5.11
C ALA A 277 44.36 19.81 -6.01
N THR A 278 45.36 20.70 -5.90
CA THR A 278 46.57 20.66 -6.74
C THR A 278 47.58 19.61 -6.28
N LEU A 279 47.89 19.57 -4.98
CA LEU A 279 48.91 18.67 -4.42
C LEU A 279 48.37 17.25 -4.17
N GLY A 280 47.05 17.09 -4.09
CA GLY A 280 46.43 15.88 -3.57
C GLY A 280 46.50 15.86 -2.04
N THR A 281 45.53 15.19 -1.44
CA THR A 281 45.44 15.10 0.02
C THR A 281 44.57 13.91 0.40
N THR A 282 44.55 13.59 1.68
CA THR A 282 43.57 12.68 2.27
C THR A 282 42.76 13.47 3.27
N LEU A 283 41.43 13.43 3.14
CA LEU A 283 40.49 14.09 4.05
C LEU A 283 39.60 13.07 4.74
N GLU A 284 39.26 13.32 5.99
CA GLU A 284 38.16 12.63 6.67
C GLU A 284 36.83 13.26 6.25
N VAL A 285 35.92 12.44 5.77
CA VAL A 285 34.62 12.85 5.26
C VAL A 285 33.53 12.27 6.16
N PRO A 286 32.55 13.08 6.60
CA PRO A 286 31.43 12.56 7.38
C PRO A 286 30.60 11.58 6.55
N THR A 287 30.23 10.46 7.15
CA THR A 287 29.19 9.54 6.64
C THR A 287 28.13 9.33 7.72
N LEU A 288 27.02 8.68 7.40
CA LEU A 288 25.98 8.37 8.40
C LEU A 288 26.47 7.46 9.53
N ASN A 289 27.46 6.59 9.26
CA ASN A 289 27.96 5.60 10.21
C ASN A 289 29.29 6.03 10.86
N GLY A 290 29.65 7.31 10.80
CA GLY A 290 30.93 7.86 11.26
C GLY A 290 31.83 8.39 10.13
N PRO A 291 33.01 8.95 10.46
CA PRO A 291 33.93 9.47 9.45
C PRO A 291 34.57 8.34 8.62
N ASP A 292 34.82 8.59 7.34
CA ASP A 292 35.56 7.70 6.43
C ASP A 292 36.65 8.49 5.67
N GLU A 293 37.67 7.80 5.20
CA GLU A 293 38.83 8.40 4.55
C GLU A 293 38.58 8.59 3.04
N LEU A 294 38.70 9.83 2.54
CA LEU A 294 38.67 10.14 1.12
C LEU A 294 40.04 10.59 0.62
N LYS A 295 40.61 9.82 -0.31
CA LYS A 295 41.83 10.18 -1.01
C LYS A 295 41.53 11.04 -2.25
N ILE A 296 42.04 12.27 -2.23
CA ILE A 296 41.93 13.22 -3.34
C ILE A 296 43.24 13.20 -4.14
N PRO A 297 43.20 12.81 -5.43
CA PRO A 297 44.38 12.83 -6.28
C PRO A 297 44.82 14.26 -6.61
N SER A 298 46.10 14.42 -6.93
CA SER A 298 46.62 15.69 -7.42
C SER A 298 45.97 16.10 -8.75
N GLY A 299 45.74 17.40 -8.93
CA GLY A 299 45.08 17.94 -10.12
C GLY A 299 43.57 17.74 -10.15
N THR A 300 42.93 17.47 -9.01
CA THR A 300 41.46 17.35 -8.92
C THR A 300 40.78 18.66 -9.32
N GLN A 301 39.83 18.59 -10.25
CA GLN A 301 39.08 19.75 -10.72
C GLN A 301 37.88 20.04 -9.80
N SER A 302 37.45 21.31 -9.76
CA SER A 302 36.21 21.69 -9.08
C SER A 302 35.00 21.00 -9.74
N GLY A 303 34.09 20.46 -8.94
CA GLY A 303 32.93 19.71 -9.40
C GLY A 303 33.18 18.23 -9.66
N THR A 304 34.40 17.73 -9.45
CA THR A 304 34.71 16.29 -9.57
C THR A 304 33.87 15.49 -8.58
N LEU A 305 33.35 14.34 -9.03
CA LEU A 305 32.56 13.43 -8.22
C LEU A 305 33.45 12.28 -7.74
N PHE A 306 33.49 12.08 -6.43
CA PHE A 306 34.06 10.90 -5.80
C PHE A 306 32.93 10.02 -5.28
N ARG A 307 33.16 8.71 -5.28
CA ARG A 307 32.18 7.73 -4.85
C ARG A 307 32.75 6.86 -3.74
N LEU A 308 32.12 6.88 -2.58
CA LEU A 308 32.38 5.91 -1.51
C LEU A 308 31.29 4.85 -1.53
N SER A 309 31.70 3.64 -1.93
CA SER A 309 30.77 2.53 -2.15
C SER A 309 30.12 2.06 -0.84
N ARG A 310 28.82 1.77 -0.87
CA ARG A 310 28.02 1.28 0.28
C ARG A 310 28.00 2.22 1.50
N ARG A 311 28.17 3.52 1.27
CA ARG A 311 28.09 4.58 2.30
C ARG A 311 26.82 5.42 2.24
N GLY A 312 25.86 5.02 1.40
CA GLY A 312 24.52 5.58 1.34
C GLY A 312 23.52 4.88 2.27
N VAL A 313 22.24 5.02 1.92
CA VAL A 313 21.10 4.51 2.67
C VAL A 313 20.79 3.06 2.25
N PRO A 314 20.36 2.17 3.18
CA PRO A 314 19.87 0.84 2.82
C PRO A 314 18.64 0.87 1.92
N GLU A 315 18.57 -0.07 0.99
CA GLU A 315 17.37 -0.32 0.19
C GLU A 315 16.40 -1.25 0.93
N LEU A 316 15.13 -0.84 1.03
CA LEU A 316 14.08 -1.64 1.68
C LEU A 316 13.84 -3.01 1.02
N GLN A 317 13.99 -3.11 -0.31
CA GLN A 317 13.59 -4.29 -1.07
C GLN A 317 14.75 -5.22 -1.44
N SER A 318 15.92 -4.67 -1.79
CA SER A 318 17.04 -5.44 -2.34
C SER A 318 18.08 -5.84 -1.29
N GLY A 319 18.02 -5.29 -0.07
CA GLY A 319 19.03 -5.46 0.97
C GLY A 319 20.39 -4.79 0.64
N GLY A 320 20.50 -4.11 -0.50
CA GLY A 320 21.66 -3.32 -0.89
C GLY A 320 21.79 -2.05 -0.05
N ARG A 321 22.95 -1.38 -0.17
CA ARG A 321 23.15 -0.01 0.30
C ARG A 321 23.60 0.83 -0.88
N GLY A 322 23.05 2.03 -0.98
CA GLY A 322 23.53 3.02 -1.94
C GLY A 322 24.92 3.53 -1.59
N ASP A 323 25.40 4.47 -2.39
CA ASP A 323 26.73 5.05 -2.33
C ASP A 323 26.68 6.49 -1.77
N LEU A 324 27.81 6.95 -1.21
CA LEU A 324 27.99 8.37 -0.91
C LEU A 324 28.75 9.01 -2.07
N ILE A 325 28.07 9.91 -2.76
CA ILE A 325 28.58 10.70 -3.88
C ILE A 325 29.02 12.05 -3.34
N ILE A 326 30.32 12.32 -3.44
CA ILE A 326 30.96 13.52 -2.91
C ILE A 326 31.32 14.42 -4.08
N ARG A 327 30.66 15.57 -4.17
CA ARG A 327 31.00 16.60 -5.14
C ARG A 327 31.94 17.61 -4.51
N THR A 328 33.18 17.66 -4.98
CA THR A 328 34.14 18.64 -4.49
C THR A 328 33.92 20.00 -5.12
N TYR A 329 34.21 21.07 -4.39
CA TYR A 329 34.31 22.41 -4.96
C TYR A 329 35.46 23.17 -4.32
N ILE A 330 36.13 24.02 -5.10
CA ILE A 330 37.25 24.81 -4.59
C ILE A 330 36.69 25.99 -3.80
N GLU A 331 37.00 26.05 -2.50
CA GLU A 331 36.71 27.19 -1.66
C GLU A 331 37.83 28.23 -1.75
N VAL A 332 37.47 29.48 -2.06
CA VAL A 332 38.42 30.59 -2.14
C VAL A 332 38.32 31.40 -0.83
N PRO A 333 39.40 31.51 -0.03
CA PRO A 333 39.34 32.21 1.25
C PRO A 333 39.10 33.71 1.04
N SER A 334 38.18 34.29 1.81
CA SER A 334 37.84 35.72 1.73
C SER A 334 38.90 36.64 2.35
N LYS A 335 39.76 36.11 3.23
CA LYS A 335 40.83 36.85 3.90
C LYS A 335 42.12 36.03 3.84
N ILE A 336 43.21 36.70 3.48
CA ILE A 336 44.55 36.12 3.42
C ILE A 336 45.56 37.02 4.13
N ASN A 337 46.58 36.41 4.74
CA ASN A 337 47.65 37.15 5.40
C ASN A 337 48.69 37.68 4.39
N ARG A 338 49.67 38.47 4.86
CA ARG A 338 50.69 39.08 3.99
C ARG A 338 51.55 38.05 3.27
N GLU A 339 51.88 36.95 3.93
CA GLU A 339 52.73 35.88 3.40
C GLU A 339 52.02 35.08 2.30
N GLN A 340 50.78 34.66 2.56
CA GLN A 340 49.90 33.99 1.59
C GLN A 340 49.69 34.84 0.34
N LYS A 341 49.48 36.16 0.51
CA LYS A 341 49.33 37.08 -0.62
C LYS A 341 50.58 37.14 -1.50
N GLU A 342 51.76 37.12 -0.90
CA GLU A 342 53.02 37.14 -1.64
C GLU A 342 53.26 35.83 -2.39
N LEU A 343 52.99 34.68 -1.76
CA LEU A 343 53.06 33.37 -2.41
C LEU A 343 52.09 33.25 -3.60
N LEU A 344 50.87 33.75 -3.47
CA LEU A 344 49.88 33.74 -4.56
C LEU A 344 50.30 34.63 -5.74
N LYS A 345 51.01 35.74 -5.50
CA LYS A 345 51.56 36.56 -6.59
C LYS A 345 52.67 35.82 -7.34
N GLN A 346 53.59 35.19 -6.62
CA GLN A 346 54.65 34.39 -7.23
C GLN A 346 54.07 33.24 -8.06
N LEU A 347 53.03 32.58 -7.56
CA LEU A 347 52.30 31.57 -8.32
C LEU A 347 51.66 32.16 -9.58
N ALA A 348 51.00 33.33 -9.48
CA ALA A 348 50.36 33.97 -10.61
C ALA A 348 51.35 34.36 -11.73
N GLU A 349 52.57 34.78 -11.39
CA GLU A 349 53.64 35.04 -12.37
C GLU A 349 54.05 33.76 -13.11
N LEU A 350 54.19 32.64 -12.40
CA LEU A 350 54.50 31.33 -12.98
C LEU A 350 53.37 30.82 -13.90
N GLU A 351 52.11 30.98 -13.50
CA GLU A 351 50.94 30.59 -14.30
C GLU A 351 50.77 31.44 -15.57
N GLN A 352 51.17 32.71 -15.54
CA GLN A 352 51.19 33.56 -16.74
C GLN A 352 52.25 33.12 -17.74
N ALA A 353 53.42 32.66 -17.26
CA ALA A 353 54.44 32.06 -18.10
C ALA A 353 54.03 30.67 -18.63
N HIS A 354 53.26 29.91 -17.83
CA HIS A 354 52.77 28.56 -18.15
C HIS A 354 51.25 28.52 -18.23
N VAL A 355 50.66 29.07 -19.29
CA VAL A 355 49.20 29.06 -19.50
C VAL A 355 48.69 27.62 -19.64
N THR A 356 47.67 27.26 -18.85
CA THR A 356 47.04 25.93 -18.86
C THR A 356 46.35 25.62 -20.21
N PRO A 357 46.27 24.33 -20.63
CA PRO A 357 45.77 23.94 -21.94
C PRO A 357 44.34 24.41 -22.23
N ASP A 358 43.43 24.27 -21.26
CA ASP A 358 42.02 24.66 -21.43
C ASP A 358 41.85 26.17 -21.59
N ARG A 359 42.65 26.96 -20.86
CA ARG A 359 42.66 28.42 -20.99
C ARG A 359 43.20 28.84 -22.35
N LYS A 360 44.24 28.17 -22.88
CA LYS A 360 44.72 28.40 -24.25
C LYS A 360 43.63 28.10 -25.28
N SER A 361 43.01 26.92 -25.21
CA SER A 361 41.95 26.52 -26.15
C SER A 361 40.75 27.46 -26.10
N PHE A 362 40.35 27.92 -24.91
CA PHE A 362 39.28 28.91 -24.77
C PHE A 362 39.65 30.26 -25.39
N LEU A 363 40.87 30.76 -25.14
CA LEU A 363 41.34 32.04 -25.69
C LEU A 363 41.51 31.99 -27.21
N GLU A 364 41.93 30.85 -27.76
CA GLU A 364 41.99 30.62 -29.21
C GLU A 364 40.59 30.66 -29.83
N LYS A 365 39.62 29.93 -29.26
CA LYS A 365 38.21 29.97 -29.72
C LYS A 365 37.60 31.37 -29.65
N LEU A 366 37.89 32.12 -28.60
CA LEU A 366 37.41 33.50 -28.44
C LEU A 366 38.03 34.43 -29.49
N ARG A 367 39.32 34.27 -29.77
CA ARG A 367 40.03 35.03 -30.80
C ARG A 367 39.47 34.73 -32.19
N ASP A 368 39.20 33.45 -32.49
CA ASP A 368 38.62 33.04 -33.77
C ASP A 368 37.22 33.62 -33.97
N GLN A 369 36.39 33.69 -32.91
CA GLN A 369 35.06 34.32 -32.96
C GLN A 369 35.07 35.85 -33.06
N LEU A 370 36.11 36.52 -32.56
CA LEU A 370 36.24 37.98 -32.63
C LEU A 370 36.87 38.47 -33.95
N LEU A 371 37.53 37.57 -34.70
CA LEU A 371 38.16 37.85 -35.99
C LEU A 371 37.31 37.37 -37.18
N SER A 372 36.24 36.62 -36.93
CA SER A 372 35.14 36.30 -37.87
C SER A 372 34.03 37.35 -37.78
#